data_AF-A0A955VRG6-F1
#
_entry.id   AF-A0A955VRG6-F1
#
_cell.length_a   1.000
_cell.length_b   1.000
_cell.length_c   1.000
_cell.angle_alpha   90.00
_cell.angle_beta   90.00
_cell.angle_gamma   90.00
#
_symmetry.space_group_name_H-M   'P 1'
#
loop_
_entity.id
_entity.type
_entity.pdbx_description
1 polymer ?
#
loop_
_entity_poly.entity_id
_entity_poly.type
_entity_poly.pdbx_seq_one_letter_code
_entity_poly.pdbx_strand_id
1 'polypeptide(L)'
;MARLDHPDNGRSWPLLDLTAIGRHTTQWIALPNPQVSTQHAHITWRAGRWLLTDTGSTNGTRLDGVPVGVVPVELHVGQVIQLGGRTGERLRVARVDPPEPIGRRDDGALWPGEDGVLVLGEGPDALTVAEGRDGRWELEGQPAPADGRVVSAGRTWQLFLPEAVETTAEALAPGSALIIRCSADQEDFSLAVRAPDGAERVFGARTYAFMLYLLAHRFRDDRAAGIAEAEAGWVDVEGLLTEIAQAGERDLDRPGLNLHVLRFRRLMRSASLDPEEGPRVERRGQLRIRLVGPVSLEPMG
;
A
#
# COMPACT_ATOMS: atom_id res chain seq x y z
N MET A 1 5.84 -2.80 -3.07
CA MET A 1 6.66 -2.42 -1.91
C MET A 1 8.14 -2.55 -2.24
N ALA A 2 8.96 -1.63 -1.75
CA ALA A 2 10.41 -1.66 -1.90
C ALA A 2 11.06 -2.91 -1.30
N ARG A 3 12.16 -3.33 -1.94
CA ARG A 3 12.82 -4.61 -1.64
C ARG A 3 14.27 -4.60 -2.08
N LEU A 4 15.12 -5.24 -1.28
CA LEU A 4 16.47 -5.62 -1.68
C LEU A 4 16.56 -7.12 -1.95
N ASP A 5 17.26 -7.49 -3.02
CA ASP A 5 17.51 -8.88 -3.37
C ASP A 5 19.00 -9.19 -3.17
N HIS A 6 19.31 -10.34 -2.57
CA HIS A 6 20.65 -10.88 -2.62
C HIS A 6 20.91 -11.45 -4.03
N PRO A 7 22.00 -11.05 -4.71
CA PRO A 7 22.22 -11.44 -6.10
C PRO A 7 22.45 -12.95 -6.27
N ASP A 8 23.08 -13.59 -5.28
CA ASP A 8 23.62 -14.94 -5.47
C ASP A 8 22.83 -16.08 -4.79
N ASN A 9 21.88 -15.79 -3.89
CA ASN A 9 21.23 -16.83 -3.06
C ASN A 9 19.69 -16.75 -3.00
N GLY A 10 19.09 -15.85 -3.79
CA GLY A 10 17.64 -15.70 -3.88
C GLY A 10 16.95 -15.08 -2.66
N ARG A 11 17.68 -14.79 -1.56
CA ARG A 11 17.10 -14.08 -0.41
C ARG A 11 16.65 -12.70 -0.84
N SER A 12 15.51 -12.28 -0.32
CA SER A 12 14.94 -10.97 -0.59
C SER A 12 14.40 -10.39 0.70
N TRP A 13 14.63 -9.10 0.91
CA TRP A 13 14.19 -8.39 2.10
C TRP A 13 13.26 -7.25 1.71
N PRO A 14 11.98 -7.30 2.15
CA PRO A 14 11.14 -6.12 2.13
C PRO A 14 11.78 -4.97 2.92
N LEU A 15 11.59 -3.72 2.49
CA LEU A 15 12.07 -2.56 3.26
C LEU A 15 10.97 -2.00 4.14
N LEU A 16 11.30 -1.82 5.43
CA LEU A 16 10.58 -0.96 6.37
C LEU A 16 10.95 0.50 6.11
N ASP A 17 10.11 1.43 6.57
CA ASP A 17 10.36 2.88 6.54
C ASP A 17 11.69 3.28 7.23
N LEU A 18 12.11 2.53 8.25
CA LEU A 18 13.47 2.49 8.76
C LEU A 18 13.99 1.04 8.76
N THR A 19 14.87 0.73 7.81
CA THR A 19 15.48 -0.60 7.69
C THR A 19 16.92 -0.57 8.16
N ALA A 20 17.21 -1.22 9.27
CA ALA A 20 18.57 -1.39 9.77
C ALA A 20 19.26 -2.64 9.18
N ILE A 21 20.51 -2.48 8.77
CA ILE A 21 21.34 -3.52 8.13
C ILE A 21 22.61 -3.72 8.95
N GLY A 22 22.97 -4.97 9.19
CA GLY A 22 24.22 -5.29 9.86
C GLY A 22 24.37 -6.77 10.15
N ARG A 23 25.43 -7.11 10.90
CA ARG A 23 25.79 -8.51 11.16
C ARG A 23 24.94 -9.19 12.23
N HIS A 24 24.40 -8.42 13.17
CA HIS A 24 23.68 -8.99 14.29
C HIS A 24 22.28 -9.48 13.88
N THR A 25 21.78 -10.55 14.51
CA THR A 25 20.48 -11.15 14.20
C THR A 25 19.28 -10.27 14.57
N THR A 26 19.50 -9.22 15.37
CA THR A 26 18.47 -8.23 15.70
C THR A 26 18.23 -7.21 14.58
N GLN A 27 19.11 -7.15 13.58
CA GLN A 27 18.91 -6.27 12.42
C GLN A 27 17.78 -6.82 11.56
N TRP A 28 17.05 -5.92 10.89
CA TRP A 28 16.02 -6.34 9.93
C TRP A 28 16.65 -7.13 8.78
N ILE A 29 17.76 -6.60 8.24
CA ILE A 29 18.60 -7.31 7.28
C ILE A 29 19.86 -7.76 8.03
N ALA A 30 19.79 -8.99 8.57
CA ALA A 30 20.91 -9.63 9.23
C ALA A 30 21.81 -10.35 8.22
N LEU A 31 23.05 -9.87 8.09
CA LEU A 31 24.07 -10.40 7.19
C LEU A 31 25.23 -10.98 8.01
N PRO A 32 25.26 -12.29 8.30
CA PRO A 32 26.23 -12.91 9.22
C PRO A 32 27.63 -13.03 8.61
N ASN A 33 28.18 -11.93 8.12
CA ASN A 33 29.49 -11.79 7.51
C ASN A 33 30.41 -10.97 8.46
N PRO A 34 31.58 -11.48 8.86
CA PRO A 34 32.50 -10.77 9.75
C PRO A 34 32.99 -9.40 9.23
N GLN A 35 32.96 -9.17 7.91
CA GLN A 35 33.33 -7.88 7.32
C GLN A 35 32.24 -6.82 7.48
N VAL A 36 31.02 -7.22 7.83
CA VAL A 36 29.89 -6.34 8.11
C VAL A 36 29.86 -6.00 9.60
N SER A 37 29.89 -4.71 9.94
CA SER A 37 29.66 -4.22 11.30
C SER A 37 28.31 -4.65 11.90
N THR A 38 28.23 -4.74 13.23
CA THR A 38 27.02 -5.14 13.99
C THR A 38 25.81 -4.27 13.63
N GLN A 39 26.03 -2.96 13.53
CA GLN A 39 25.17 -1.96 12.91
C GLN A 39 26.02 -1.33 11.81
N HIS A 40 25.62 -1.47 10.55
CA HIS A 40 26.47 -1.11 9.41
C HIS A 40 25.90 0.08 8.64
N ALA A 41 24.63 -0.01 8.29
CA ALA A 41 23.93 0.99 7.51
C ALA A 41 22.45 0.95 7.88
N HIS A 42 21.73 2.01 7.52
CA HIS A 42 20.28 1.99 7.49
C HIS A 42 19.76 2.55 6.17
N ILE A 43 18.55 2.17 5.83
CA ILE A 43 17.77 2.74 4.74
C ILE A 43 16.52 3.38 5.34
N THR A 44 16.23 4.61 4.94
CA THR A 44 15.08 5.38 5.44
C THR A 44 14.18 5.85 4.31
N TRP A 45 12.87 5.87 4.54
CA TRP A 45 11.90 6.52 3.67
C TRP A 45 11.63 7.94 4.16
N ARG A 46 12.01 8.96 3.38
CA ARG A 46 11.81 10.38 3.72
C ARG A 46 11.46 11.18 2.46
N ALA A 47 10.44 12.03 2.57
CA ALA A 47 9.99 12.92 1.48
C ALA A 47 9.87 12.19 0.11
N GLY A 48 9.20 11.04 0.11
CA GLY A 48 8.95 10.27 -1.11
C GLY A 48 10.15 9.50 -1.68
N ARG A 49 11.26 9.39 -0.94
CA ARG A 49 12.51 8.79 -1.41
C ARG A 49 13.11 7.82 -0.40
N TRP A 50 13.77 6.80 -0.92
CA TRP A 50 14.59 5.86 -0.14
C TRP A 50 16.03 6.37 -0.04
N LEU A 51 16.54 6.53 1.18
CA LEU A 51 17.86 7.08 1.47
C LEU A 51 18.71 6.06 2.23
N LEU A 52 19.89 5.74 1.72
CA LEU A 52 20.90 4.88 2.34
C LEU A 52 21.94 5.72 3.09
N THR A 53 22.25 5.32 4.32
CA THR A 53 23.28 5.96 5.16
C THR A 53 24.16 4.90 5.81
N ASP A 54 25.48 5.09 5.77
CA ASP A 54 26.43 4.30 6.55
C ASP A 54 26.50 4.83 8.00
N THR A 55 26.47 3.94 8.98
CA THR A 55 26.43 4.31 10.41
C THR A 55 27.82 4.39 11.05
N GLY A 56 28.88 4.63 10.28
CA GLY A 56 30.26 4.59 10.75
C GLY A 56 30.83 3.17 10.77
N SER A 57 30.50 2.37 9.76
CA SER A 57 30.95 0.99 9.64
C SER A 57 32.47 0.89 9.46
N THR A 58 33.05 -0.24 9.89
CA THR A 58 34.52 -0.43 9.90
C THR A 58 35.11 -0.49 8.50
N ASN A 59 34.41 -1.16 7.57
CA ASN A 59 34.89 -1.41 6.20
C ASN A 59 34.14 -0.59 5.14
N GLY A 60 33.19 0.25 5.57
CA GLY A 60 32.42 1.14 4.73
C GLY A 60 31.30 0.47 3.93
N THR A 61 30.37 1.31 3.51
CA THR A 61 29.31 1.02 2.53
C THR A 61 29.63 1.67 1.18
N ARG A 62 29.22 1.04 0.08
CA ARG A 62 29.29 1.61 -1.27
C ARG A 62 27.97 1.41 -2.01
N LEU A 63 27.62 2.35 -2.87
CA LEU A 63 26.51 2.26 -3.82
C LEU A 63 27.09 2.36 -5.23
N ASP A 64 26.95 1.31 -6.03
CA ASP A 64 27.57 1.19 -7.36
C ASP A 64 29.08 1.53 -7.37
N GLY A 65 29.78 1.13 -6.29
CA GLY A 65 31.21 1.38 -6.10
C GLY A 65 31.56 2.73 -5.46
N VAL A 66 30.64 3.69 -5.44
CA VAL A 66 30.82 5.00 -4.80
C VAL A 66 30.65 4.89 -3.28
N PRO A 67 31.59 5.37 -2.46
CA PRO A 67 31.46 5.33 -1.01
C PRO A 67 30.22 6.07 -0.50
N VAL A 68 29.51 5.46 0.44
CA VAL A 68 28.42 6.08 1.20
C VAL A 68 28.90 6.32 2.63
N GLY A 69 28.65 7.52 3.15
CA GLY A 69 29.01 7.92 4.50
C GLY A 69 27.79 8.22 5.36
N VAL A 70 27.96 9.14 6.32
CA VAL A 70 26.88 9.61 7.19
C VAL A 70 25.90 10.57 6.48
N VAL A 71 26.27 11.09 5.32
CA VAL A 71 25.37 11.87 4.47
C VAL A 71 24.52 10.88 3.67
N PRO A 72 23.17 10.94 3.79
CA PRO A 72 22.30 10.00 3.10
C PRO A 72 22.38 10.13 1.57
N VAL A 73 22.29 9.01 0.87
CA VAL A 73 22.29 8.93 -0.60
C VAL A 73 21.01 8.26 -1.08
N GLU A 74 20.37 8.83 -2.09
CA GLU A 74 19.14 8.28 -2.66
C GLU A 74 19.38 6.94 -3.38
N LEU A 75 18.44 6.01 -3.20
CA LEU A 75 18.43 4.71 -3.85
C LEU A 75 17.52 4.68 -5.07
N HIS A 76 18.02 4.08 -6.15
CA HIS A 76 17.28 3.81 -7.38
C HIS A 76 17.30 2.31 -7.71
N VAL A 77 16.30 1.88 -8.49
CA VAL A 77 16.19 0.48 -8.93
C VAL A 77 17.42 0.09 -9.76
N GLY A 78 17.90 -1.14 -9.53
CA GLY A 78 19.04 -1.72 -10.23
C GLY A 78 20.39 -1.47 -9.56
N GLN A 79 20.49 -0.48 -8.67
CA GLN A 79 21.73 -0.17 -7.97
C GLN A 79 22.15 -1.29 -7.02
N VAL A 80 23.45 -1.40 -6.79
CA VAL A 80 24.05 -2.41 -5.90
C VAL A 80 24.66 -1.73 -4.68
N ILE A 81 24.15 -2.11 -3.52
CA ILE A 81 24.68 -1.75 -2.21
C ILE A 81 25.73 -2.80 -1.85
N GLN A 82 26.95 -2.36 -1.56
CA GLN A 82 28.04 -3.22 -1.09
C GLN A 82 28.42 -2.85 0.33
N LEU A 83 28.44 -3.84 1.23
CA LEU A 83 28.66 -3.68 2.67
C LEU A 83 29.85 -4.51 3.10
N GLY A 84 30.78 -3.92 3.86
CA GLY A 84 31.93 -4.68 4.37
C GLY A 84 33.15 -4.72 3.44
N GLY A 85 33.34 -3.67 2.63
CA GLY A 85 34.48 -3.57 1.71
C GLY A 85 34.31 -4.36 0.41
N ARG A 86 35.39 -4.49 -0.38
CA ARG A 86 35.35 -5.02 -1.77
C ARG A 86 34.95 -6.49 -1.90
N THR A 87 35.12 -7.28 -0.85
CA THR A 87 34.77 -8.71 -0.79
C THR A 87 33.54 -8.97 0.09
N GLY A 88 32.91 -7.91 0.57
CA GLY A 88 31.76 -8.00 1.46
C GLY A 88 30.46 -8.36 0.74
N GLU A 89 29.35 -8.17 1.46
CA GLU A 89 28.01 -8.50 0.99
C GLU A 89 27.54 -7.53 -0.10
N ARG A 90 26.76 -8.05 -1.04
CA ARG A 90 26.11 -7.24 -2.09
C ARG A 90 24.61 -7.44 -2.03
N LEU A 91 23.87 -6.34 -2.09
CA LEU A 91 22.41 -6.32 -2.15
C LEU A 91 21.99 -5.46 -3.34
N ARG A 92 21.06 -5.95 -4.16
CA ARG A 92 20.53 -5.22 -5.31
C ARG A 92 19.22 -4.55 -4.94
N VAL A 93 19.06 -3.27 -5.30
CA VAL A 93 17.80 -2.54 -5.18
C VAL A 93 16.83 -3.05 -6.24
N ALA A 94 15.86 -3.88 -5.83
CA ALA A 94 14.94 -4.52 -6.75
C ALA A 94 13.71 -3.65 -7.03
N ARG A 95 13.20 -2.95 -6.01
CA ARG A 95 12.05 -2.05 -6.07
C ARG A 95 12.22 -0.90 -5.08
N VAL A 96 11.64 0.25 -5.41
CA VAL A 96 11.67 1.49 -4.60
C VAL A 96 10.27 2.05 -4.34
N ASP A 97 9.24 1.21 -4.37
CA ASP A 97 7.87 1.63 -4.02
C ASP A 97 7.81 2.14 -2.56
N PRO A 98 6.81 2.96 -2.18
CA PRO A 98 6.60 3.33 -0.80
C PRO A 98 6.53 2.13 0.17
N PRO A 99 6.85 2.33 1.45
CA PRO A 99 6.74 1.28 2.47
C PRO A 99 5.27 0.88 2.68
N GLU A 100 5.03 -0.43 2.81
CA GLU A 100 3.73 -1.01 3.19
C GLU A 100 3.81 -1.53 4.64
N PRO A 101 2.68 -1.66 5.35
CA PRO A 101 2.65 -2.35 6.64
C PRO A 101 3.09 -3.81 6.49
N ILE A 102 3.82 -4.34 7.46
CA ILE A 102 4.26 -5.75 7.46
C ILE A 102 3.91 -6.41 8.78
N GLY A 103 3.35 -7.61 8.70
CA GLY A 103 3.22 -8.52 9.84
C GLY A 103 4.34 -9.57 9.80
N ARG A 104 5.09 -9.72 10.90
CA ARG A 104 5.99 -10.87 11.09
C ARG A 104 5.37 -11.84 12.07
N ARG A 105 5.08 -13.04 11.61
CA ARG A 105 4.54 -14.12 12.43
C ARG A 105 5.63 -14.72 13.34
N ASP A 106 5.22 -15.38 14.41
CA ASP A 106 6.08 -16.08 15.37
C ASP A 106 7.09 -17.09 14.77
N ASP A 107 6.78 -17.68 13.61
CA ASP A 107 7.70 -18.55 12.85
C ASP A 107 8.64 -17.79 11.91
N GLY A 108 8.63 -16.46 11.94
CA GLY A 108 9.47 -15.60 11.13
C GLY A 108 8.90 -15.28 9.74
N ALA A 109 7.76 -15.84 9.35
CA ALA A 109 7.12 -15.52 8.07
C ALA A 109 6.74 -14.03 8.00
N LEU A 110 7.05 -13.40 6.87
CA LEU A 110 6.72 -12.00 6.59
C LEU A 110 5.48 -11.91 5.71
N TRP A 111 4.53 -11.11 6.15
CA TRP A 111 3.26 -10.83 5.49
C TRP A 111 3.23 -9.35 5.13
N PRO A 112 3.59 -8.98 3.90
CA PRO A 112 3.46 -7.60 3.46
C PRO A 112 1.99 -7.26 3.24
N GLY A 113 1.61 -6.04 3.60
CA GLY A 113 0.35 -5.45 3.20
C GLY A 113 0.35 -5.08 1.72
N GLU A 114 -0.85 -4.77 1.23
CA GLU A 114 -1.11 -4.37 -0.13
C GLU A 114 -2.06 -3.17 -0.12
N ASP A 115 -1.69 -2.11 -0.84
CA ASP A 115 -2.42 -0.85 -0.90
C ASP A 115 -2.72 -0.27 0.49
N GLY A 116 -1.73 -0.32 1.38
CA GLY A 116 -1.78 0.17 2.76
C GLY A 116 -2.71 -0.60 3.69
N VAL A 117 -3.11 -1.82 3.33
CA VAL A 117 -3.86 -2.72 4.21
C VAL A 117 -3.11 -4.02 4.41
N LEU A 118 -2.97 -4.43 5.67
CA LEU A 118 -2.34 -5.68 6.08
C LEU A 118 -3.39 -6.62 6.66
N VAL A 119 -3.46 -7.85 6.15
CA VAL A 119 -4.29 -8.91 6.71
C VAL A 119 -3.38 -9.93 7.40
N LEU A 120 -3.69 -10.27 8.65
CA LEU A 120 -2.86 -11.10 9.51
C LEU A 120 -3.38 -12.54 9.51
N GLY A 121 -2.83 -13.37 8.62
CA GLY A 121 -3.26 -14.75 8.46
C GLY A 121 -4.41 -14.90 7.47
N GLU A 122 -4.98 -16.10 7.44
CA GLU A 122 -6.04 -16.48 6.50
C GLU A 122 -7.25 -16.99 7.26
N GLY A 123 -8.42 -16.93 6.60
CA GLY A 123 -9.66 -17.43 7.14
C GLY A 123 -10.39 -16.43 8.04
N PRO A 124 -11.45 -16.88 8.72
CA PRO A 124 -12.42 -15.99 9.39
C PRO A 124 -11.85 -15.28 10.62
N ASP A 125 -10.75 -15.78 11.20
CA ASP A 125 -10.09 -15.21 12.38
C ASP A 125 -8.92 -14.28 12.02
N ALA A 126 -8.72 -14.01 10.72
CA ALA A 126 -7.73 -13.07 10.25
C ALA A 126 -8.11 -11.65 10.65
N LEU A 127 -7.14 -10.91 11.20
CA LEU A 127 -7.34 -9.52 11.58
C LEU A 127 -6.76 -8.58 10.52
N THR A 128 -7.42 -7.45 10.33
CA THR A 128 -7.07 -6.40 9.37
C THR A 128 -6.45 -5.23 10.10
N VAL A 129 -5.29 -4.80 9.62
CA VAL A 129 -4.61 -3.56 10.03
C VAL A 129 -4.63 -2.60 8.85
N ALA A 130 -5.19 -1.42 9.05
CA ALA A 130 -5.27 -0.37 8.04
C ALA A 130 -5.11 1.00 8.69
N GLU A 131 -4.80 2.01 7.91
CA GLU A 131 -4.76 3.37 8.43
C GLU A 131 -6.19 3.95 8.52
N GLY A 132 -6.53 4.47 9.69
CA GLY A 132 -7.76 5.17 10.02
C GLY A 132 -7.92 6.51 9.29
N ARG A 133 -9.01 7.23 9.59
CA ARG A 133 -9.29 8.54 8.96
C ARG A 133 -8.32 9.64 9.39
N ASP A 134 -7.81 9.54 10.61
CA ASP A 134 -6.89 10.51 11.21
C ASP A 134 -5.40 10.22 10.87
N GLY A 135 -5.15 9.28 9.97
CA GLY A 135 -3.80 8.87 9.59
C GLY A 135 -3.14 7.91 10.58
N ARG A 136 -3.82 7.48 11.65
CA ARG A 136 -3.28 6.51 12.61
C ARG A 136 -3.58 5.09 12.18
N TRP A 137 -2.71 4.15 12.53
CA TRP A 137 -2.98 2.75 12.25
C TRP A 137 -4.03 2.18 13.20
N GLU A 138 -4.97 1.42 12.64
CA GLU A 138 -6.07 0.75 13.31
C GLU A 138 -6.00 -0.76 13.04
N LEU A 139 -6.26 -1.58 14.07
CA LEU A 139 -6.51 -3.02 14.02
C LEU A 139 -8.02 -3.24 14.20
N GLU A 140 -8.70 -3.81 13.20
CA GLU A 140 -10.17 -4.01 13.22
C GLU A 140 -10.95 -2.72 13.56
N GLY A 141 -10.48 -1.56 13.09
CA GLY A 141 -11.10 -0.27 13.34
C GLY A 141 -10.91 0.28 14.78
N GLN A 142 -10.06 -0.34 15.58
CA GLN A 142 -9.58 0.18 16.87
C GLN A 142 -8.11 0.59 16.75
N PRO A 143 -7.60 1.53 17.57
CA PRO A 143 -6.18 1.89 17.52
C PRO A 143 -5.24 0.68 17.61
N ALA A 144 -4.27 0.60 16.71
CA ALA A 144 -3.30 -0.49 16.70
C ALA A 144 -2.46 -0.49 18.00
N PRO A 145 -2.05 -1.68 18.50
CA PRO A 145 -1.29 -1.78 19.74
C PRO A 145 0.07 -1.09 19.63
N ALA A 146 0.43 -0.31 20.64
CA ALA A 146 1.65 0.51 20.61
C ALA A 146 2.96 -0.30 20.57
N ASP A 147 2.96 -1.51 21.13
CA ASP A 147 4.10 -2.44 21.05
C ASP A 147 4.13 -3.24 19.74
N GLY A 148 3.11 -3.06 18.89
CA GLY A 148 2.92 -3.77 17.64
C GLY A 148 2.67 -5.26 17.80
N ARG A 149 2.30 -5.77 18.98
CA ARG A 149 2.05 -7.20 19.17
C ARG A 149 0.57 -7.51 19.10
N VAL A 150 0.22 -8.53 18.33
CA VAL A 150 -1.18 -8.96 18.15
C VAL A 150 -1.26 -10.47 17.99
N VAL A 151 -2.38 -11.05 18.41
CA VAL A 151 -2.72 -12.45 18.15
C VAL A 151 -3.84 -12.48 17.12
N SER A 152 -3.62 -13.22 16.03
CA SER A 152 -4.63 -13.42 14.97
C SER A 152 -4.49 -14.83 14.42
N ALA A 153 -5.63 -15.48 14.14
CA ALA A 153 -5.72 -16.87 13.70
C ALA A 153 -4.84 -17.83 14.55
N GLY A 154 -4.83 -17.63 15.87
CA GLY A 154 -4.07 -18.46 16.81
C GLY A 154 -2.54 -18.31 16.77
N ARG A 155 -2.01 -17.32 16.03
CA ARG A 155 -0.57 -17.04 15.91
C ARG A 155 -0.23 -15.67 16.46
N THR A 156 1.00 -15.52 16.96
CA THR A 156 1.49 -14.21 17.43
C THR A 156 2.17 -13.49 16.27
N TRP A 157 1.94 -12.18 16.19
CA TRP A 157 2.45 -11.31 15.16
C TRP A 157 3.14 -10.09 15.77
N GLN A 158 4.23 -9.66 15.14
CA GLN A 158 4.83 -8.35 15.33
C GLN A 158 4.53 -7.48 14.10
N LEU A 159 3.90 -6.35 14.33
CA LEU A 159 3.56 -5.36 13.31
C LEU A 159 4.72 -4.38 13.11
N PHE A 160 4.96 -4.05 11.85
CA PHE A 160 5.86 -2.99 11.41
C PHE A 160 5.03 -2.06 10.54
N LEU A 161 4.58 -0.96 11.13
CA LEU A 161 3.61 -0.05 10.53
C LEU A 161 4.34 1.24 10.16
N PRO A 162 4.40 1.61 8.88
CA PRO A 162 5.10 2.81 8.44
C PRO A 162 4.57 4.04 9.16
N GLU A 163 5.45 4.92 9.63
CA GLU A 163 5.01 6.24 10.05
C GLU A 163 4.38 6.96 8.86
N ALA A 164 3.23 7.59 9.08
CA ALA A 164 2.61 8.46 8.09
C ALA A 164 3.56 9.63 7.81
N VAL A 165 4.43 9.48 6.81
CA VAL A 165 5.23 10.59 6.33
C VAL A 165 4.24 11.53 5.67
N GLU A 166 4.07 12.73 6.23
CA GLU A 166 3.43 13.84 5.53
C GLU A 166 4.09 13.93 4.17
N THR A 167 3.41 13.42 3.16
CA THR A 167 3.89 13.56 1.81
C THR A 167 3.76 15.04 1.51
N THR A 168 4.88 15.68 1.18
CA THR A 168 4.89 16.95 0.44
C THR A 168 4.41 16.73 -1.00
N ALA A 169 3.48 15.78 -1.19
CA ALA A 169 2.71 15.68 -2.40
C ALA A 169 1.76 16.88 -2.40
N GLU A 170 1.85 17.70 -3.43
CA GLU A 170 0.89 18.78 -3.63
C GLU A 170 -0.52 18.18 -3.56
N ALA A 171 -1.33 18.75 -2.68
CA ALA A 171 -2.73 18.38 -2.62
C ALA A 171 -3.35 18.63 -3.99
N LEU A 172 -4.02 17.62 -4.55
CA LEU A 172 -4.78 17.83 -5.77
C LEU A 172 -5.84 18.89 -5.49
N ALA A 173 -6.07 19.76 -6.48
CA ALA A 173 -6.94 20.91 -6.27
C ALA A 173 -8.38 20.46 -5.90
N PRO A 174 -9.10 21.23 -5.08
CA PRO A 174 -10.49 20.95 -4.76
C PRO A 174 -11.34 20.73 -6.02
N GLY A 175 -12.25 19.76 -5.97
CA GLY A 175 -13.06 19.35 -7.13
C GLY A 175 -12.39 18.35 -8.07
N SER A 176 -11.24 17.79 -7.69
CA SER A 176 -10.61 16.68 -8.42
C SER A 176 -11.53 15.44 -8.46
N ALA A 177 -11.59 14.78 -9.62
CA ALA A 177 -12.48 13.66 -9.89
C ALA A 177 -11.74 12.32 -9.95
N LEU A 178 -12.36 11.26 -9.44
CA LEU A 178 -11.94 9.88 -9.70
C LEU A 178 -12.32 9.51 -11.13
N ILE A 179 -11.33 9.07 -11.91
CA ILE A 179 -11.51 8.53 -13.24
C ILE A 179 -11.39 7.01 -13.16
N ILE A 180 -12.45 6.32 -13.55
CA ILE A 180 -12.47 4.86 -13.69
C ILE A 180 -12.48 4.55 -15.17
N ARG A 181 -11.37 4.02 -15.68
CA ARG A 181 -11.25 3.60 -17.06
C ARG A 181 -11.56 2.13 -17.19
N CYS A 182 -12.30 1.78 -18.23
CA CYS A 182 -12.74 0.43 -18.51
C CYS A 182 -12.53 0.10 -19.99
N SER A 183 -12.00 -1.08 -20.26
CA SER A 183 -11.92 -1.68 -21.60
C SER A 183 -13.32 -1.99 -22.17
N ALA A 184 -13.40 -2.18 -23.49
CA ALA A 184 -14.68 -2.41 -24.17
C ALA A 184 -15.35 -3.74 -23.77
N ASP A 185 -14.54 -4.76 -23.45
CA ASP A 185 -14.97 -6.06 -22.93
C ASP A 185 -15.15 -6.08 -21.40
N GLN A 186 -14.81 -4.99 -20.72
CA GLN A 186 -14.87 -4.84 -19.26
C GLN A 186 -13.99 -5.83 -18.50
N GLU A 187 -12.88 -6.28 -19.10
CA GLU A 187 -11.91 -7.17 -18.42
C GLU A 187 -10.78 -6.37 -17.76
N ASP A 188 -10.36 -5.28 -18.40
CA ASP A 188 -9.32 -4.38 -17.90
C ASP A 188 -9.87 -3.07 -17.35
N PHE A 189 -9.30 -2.65 -16.20
CA PHE A 189 -9.62 -1.40 -15.54
C PHE A 189 -8.36 -0.63 -15.14
N SER A 190 -8.44 0.70 -15.12
CA SER A 190 -7.44 1.53 -14.46
C SER A 190 -8.07 2.70 -13.71
N LEU A 191 -7.43 3.09 -12.61
CA LEU A 191 -7.85 4.23 -11.80
C LEU A 191 -6.90 5.41 -12.01
N ALA A 192 -7.46 6.61 -12.04
CA ALA A 192 -6.73 7.86 -12.00
C ALA A 192 -7.51 8.90 -11.18
N VAL A 193 -6.83 9.94 -10.73
CA VAL A 193 -7.48 11.16 -10.23
C VAL A 193 -7.10 12.31 -11.16
N ARG A 194 -8.09 13.07 -11.60
CA ARG A 194 -7.93 14.24 -12.47
C ARG A 194 -8.29 15.51 -11.72
N ALA A 195 -7.36 16.46 -11.68
CA ALA A 195 -7.60 17.79 -11.14
C ALA A 195 -8.41 18.66 -12.12
N PRO A 196 -9.07 19.74 -11.66
CA PRO A 196 -9.85 20.64 -12.51
C PRO A 196 -9.05 21.31 -13.64
N ASP A 197 -7.73 21.47 -13.46
CA ASP A 197 -6.81 21.99 -14.48
C ASP A 197 -6.44 20.95 -15.55
N GLY A 198 -6.93 19.71 -15.43
CA GLY A 198 -6.67 18.60 -16.33
C GLY A 198 -5.46 17.75 -15.96
N ALA A 199 -4.70 18.10 -14.92
CA ALA A 199 -3.59 17.28 -14.47
C ALA A 199 -4.10 15.91 -13.95
N GLU A 200 -3.46 14.83 -14.39
CA GLU A 200 -3.84 13.48 -13.99
C GLU A 200 -2.74 12.76 -13.23
N ARG A 201 -3.16 12.06 -12.18
CA ARG A 201 -2.35 11.07 -11.47
C ARG A 201 -2.94 9.69 -11.69
N VAL A 202 -2.23 8.85 -12.43
CA VAL A 202 -2.65 7.48 -12.75
C VAL A 202 -2.16 6.51 -11.67
N PHE A 203 -3.07 5.65 -11.21
CA PHE A 203 -2.79 4.58 -10.23
C PHE A 203 -2.74 3.19 -10.88
N GLY A 204 -3.22 3.05 -12.11
CA GLY A 204 -3.20 1.79 -12.87
C GLY A 204 -4.29 0.82 -12.42
N ALA A 205 -4.10 -0.46 -12.76
CA ALA A 205 -5.06 -1.52 -12.42
C ALA A 205 -5.09 -1.79 -10.91
N ARG A 206 -6.30 -2.07 -10.39
CA ARG A 206 -6.58 -2.37 -8.98
C ARG A 206 -7.66 -3.44 -8.88
N THR A 207 -7.53 -4.35 -7.91
CA THR A 207 -8.49 -5.45 -7.71
C THR A 207 -9.91 -4.93 -7.44
N TYR A 208 -10.02 -3.77 -6.78
CA TYR A 208 -11.30 -3.14 -6.45
C TYR A 208 -11.84 -2.20 -7.53
N ALA A 209 -11.17 -2.06 -8.68
CA ALA A 209 -11.60 -1.12 -9.72
C ALA A 209 -12.96 -1.52 -10.32
N PHE A 210 -13.21 -2.82 -10.51
CA PHE A 210 -14.50 -3.30 -11.02
C PHE A 210 -15.66 -3.02 -10.06
N MET A 211 -15.46 -3.24 -8.75
CA MET A 211 -16.43 -2.85 -7.72
C MET A 211 -16.77 -1.35 -7.82
N LEU A 212 -15.77 -0.48 -7.94
CA LEU A 212 -15.99 0.97 -8.08
C LEU A 212 -16.73 1.32 -9.37
N TYR A 213 -16.41 0.63 -10.48
CA TYR A 213 -17.10 0.78 -11.75
C TYR A 213 -18.60 0.47 -11.63
N LEU A 214 -18.96 -0.68 -11.04
CA LEU A 214 -20.36 -1.05 -10.82
C LEU A 214 -21.12 -0.02 -9.99
N LEU A 215 -20.51 0.47 -8.90
CA LEU A 215 -21.12 1.49 -8.04
C LEU A 215 -21.29 2.84 -8.77
N ALA A 216 -20.28 3.28 -9.53
CA ALA A 216 -20.34 4.49 -10.34
C ALA A 216 -21.41 4.38 -11.44
N HIS A 217 -21.47 3.23 -12.11
CA HIS A 217 -22.44 2.94 -13.15
C HIS A 217 -23.86 3.00 -12.60
N ARG A 218 -24.12 2.35 -11.45
CA ARG A 218 -25.43 2.42 -10.78
C ARG A 218 -25.82 3.86 -10.46
N PHE A 219 -24.92 4.64 -9.87
CA PHE A 219 -25.20 6.03 -9.53
C PHE A 219 -25.57 6.86 -10.76
N ARG A 220 -24.81 6.72 -11.86
CA ARG A 220 -25.07 7.41 -13.12
C ARG A 220 -26.44 7.05 -13.70
N ASP A 221 -26.78 5.76 -13.73
CA ASP A 221 -28.05 5.28 -14.28
C ASP A 221 -29.26 5.75 -13.46
N ASP A 222 -29.15 5.70 -12.12
CA ASP A 222 -30.20 6.20 -11.22
C ASP A 222 -30.42 7.71 -11.42
N ARG A 223 -29.34 8.48 -11.61
CA ARG A 223 -29.42 9.92 -11.91
C ARG A 223 -30.06 10.19 -13.27
N ALA A 224 -29.73 9.40 -14.28
CA ALA A 224 -30.37 9.48 -15.60
C ALA A 224 -31.86 9.13 -15.55
N ALA A 225 -32.25 8.23 -14.65
CA ALA A 225 -33.65 7.87 -14.39
C ALA A 225 -34.40 8.88 -13.49
N GLY A 226 -33.75 9.95 -13.02
CA GLY A 226 -34.36 10.99 -12.19
C GLY A 226 -34.54 10.60 -10.71
N ILE A 227 -33.85 9.56 -10.23
CA ILE A 227 -33.84 9.20 -8.82
C ILE A 227 -33.19 10.31 -8.00
N ALA A 228 -33.78 10.62 -6.84
CA ALA A 228 -33.27 11.63 -5.93
C ALA A 228 -31.83 11.32 -5.50
N GLU A 229 -30.98 12.34 -5.37
CA GLU A 229 -29.55 12.19 -5.06
C GLU A 229 -29.26 11.42 -3.77
N ALA A 230 -30.14 11.57 -2.76
CA ALA A 230 -30.04 10.84 -1.51
C ALA A 230 -30.24 9.32 -1.67
N GLU A 231 -30.96 8.89 -2.70
CA GLU A 231 -31.31 7.49 -2.97
C GLU A 231 -30.56 6.90 -4.18
N ALA A 232 -29.98 7.73 -5.05
CA ALA A 232 -29.20 7.28 -6.19
C ALA A 232 -27.91 6.54 -5.77
N GLY A 233 -27.60 5.47 -6.49
CA GLY A 233 -26.37 4.70 -6.37
C GLY A 233 -26.35 3.67 -5.25
N TRP A 234 -27.41 3.55 -4.43
CA TRP A 234 -27.45 2.54 -3.37
C TRP A 234 -27.63 1.14 -3.96
N VAL A 235 -26.64 0.29 -3.73
CA VAL A 235 -26.64 -1.13 -4.12
C VAL A 235 -26.75 -2.01 -2.88
N ASP A 236 -27.52 -3.09 -2.98
CA ASP A 236 -27.56 -4.17 -1.99
C ASP A 236 -26.24 -4.96 -2.03
N VAL A 237 -25.63 -5.22 -0.86
CA VAL A 237 -24.32 -5.87 -0.78
C VAL A 237 -24.33 -7.29 -1.34
N GLU A 238 -25.37 -8.10 -1.08
CA GLU A 238 -25.44 -9.46 -1.62
C GLU A 238 -25.64 -9.45 -3.14
N GLY A 239 -26.45 -8.51 -3.63
CA GLY A 239 -26.61 -8.26 -5.07
C GLY A 239 -25.29 -7.88 -5.74
N LEU A 240 -24.53 -6.96 -5.13
CA LEU A 240 -23.22 -6.53 -5.65
C LEU A 240 -22.22 -7.69 -5.69
N LEU A 241 -22.12 -8.49 -4.62
CA LEU A 241 -21.24 -9.65 -4.58
C LEU A 241 -21.62 -10.68 -5.65
N THR A 242 -22.92 -10.89 -5.87
CA THR A 242 -23.42 -11.79 -6.92
C THR A 242 -23.00 -11.30 -8.32
N GLU A 243 -23.13 -10.01 -8.59
CA GLU A 243 -22.73 -9.40 -9.87
C GLU A 243 -21.22 -9.51 -10.11
N ILE A 244 -20.42 -9.27 -9.06
CA ILE A 244 -18.96 -9.43 -9.10
C ILE A 244 -18.56 -10.88 -9.37
N ALA A 245 -19.19 -11.84 -8.69
CA ALA A 245 -18.94 -13.25 -8.90
C ALA A 245 -19.29 -13.71 -10.33
N GLN A 246 -20.35 -13.16 -10.92
CA GLN A 246 -20.75 -13.45 -12.30
C GLN A 246 -19.75 -12.91 -13.34
N ALA A 247 -19.06 -11.81 -13.02
CA ALA A 247 -18.02 -11.24 -13.87
C ALA A 247 -16.65 -11.95 -13.76
N GLY A 248 -16.51 -12.92 -12.84
CA GLY A 248 -15.33 -13.80 -12.77
C GLY A 248 -14.61 -13.80 -11.41
N GLU A 249 -14.85 -12.82 -10.55
CA GLU A 249 -14.27 -12.76 -9.20
C GLU A 249 -15.15 -13.51 -8.21
N ARG A 250 -15.19 -14.84 -8.36
CA ARG A 250 -16.14 -15.74 -7.68
C ARG A 250 -15.98 -15.86 -6.16
N ASP A 251 -14.81 -15.52 -5.64
CA ASP A 251 -14.46 -15.73 -4.23
C ASP A 251 -14.56 -14.46 -3.39
N LEU A 252 -15.04 -13.34 -3.98
CA LEU A 252 -15.21 -12.10 -3.22
C LEU A 252 -16.40 -12.22 -2.26
N ASP A 253 -16.11 -12.07 -0.97
CA ASP A 253 -17.10 -12.08 0.10
C ASP A 253 -17.21 -10.70 0.79
N ARG A 254 -18.00 -10.61 1.86
CA ARG A 254 -18.16 -9.36 2.63
C ARG A 254 -16.84 -8.86 3.23
N PRO A 255 -16.00 -9.69 3.90
CA PRO A 255 -14.64 -9.32 4.27
C PRO A 255 -13.80 -8.76 3.11
N GLY A 256 -13.78 -9.43 1.96
CA GLY A 256 -13.07 -8.97 0.76
C GLY A 256 -13.58 -7.62 0.26
N LEU A 257 -14.90 -7.41 0.26
CA LEU A 257 -15.52 -6.12 -0.06
C LEU A 257 -15.09 -5.03 0.92
N ASN A 258 -14.96 -5.33 2.21
CA ASN A 258 -14.45 -4.38 3.21
C ASN A 258 -13.00 -4.00 2.92
N LEU A 259 -12.17 -4.99 2.56
CA LEU A 259 -10.79 -4.78 2.17
C LEU A 259 -10.69 -3.88 0.93
N HIS A 260 -11.51 -4.11 -0.09
CA HIS A 260 -11.62 -3.24 -1.27
C HIS A 260 -11.95 -1.79 -0.91
N VAL A 261 -12.88 -1.57 0.02
CA VAL A 261 -13.22 -0.22 0.50
C VAL A 261 -12.07 0.44 1.27
N LEU A 262 -11.36 -0.31 2.12
CA LEU A 262 -10.21 0.20 2.87
C LEU A 262 -9.07 0.61 1.93
N ARG A 263 -8.74 -0.24 0.95
CA ARG A 263 -7.73 0.06 -0.09
C ARG A 263 -8.09 1.30 -0.89
N PHE A 264 -9.35 1.42 -1.31
CA PHE A 264 -9.81 2.62 -2.02
C PHE A 264 -9.67 3.90 -1.18
N ARG A 265 -10.06 3.86 0.11
CA ARG A 265 -9.89 5.02 1.02
C ARG A 265 -8.42 5.42 1.15
N ARG A 266 -7.52 4.44 1.25
CA ARG A 266 -6.08 4.69 1.28
C ARG A 266 -5.57 5.34 -0.01
N LEU A 267 -6.05 4.86 -1.16
CA LEU A 267 -5.70 5.43 -2.46
C LEU A 267 -6.10 6.92 -2.52
N MET A 268 -7.33 7.27 -2.12
CA MET A 268 -7.80 8.66 -2.06
C MET A 268 -6.96 9.55 -1.14
N ARG A 269 -6.54 9.06 0.04
CA ARG A 269 -5.63 9.80 0.91
C ARG A 269 -4.24 9.99 0.30
N SER A 270 -3.70 8.98 -0.37
CA SER A 270 -2.41 9.11 -1.06
C SER A 270 -2.45 10.06 -2.26
N ALA A 271 -3.65 10.31 -2.79
CA ALA A 271 -3.94 11.35 -3.78
C ALA A 271 -4.18 12.74 -3.13
N SER A 272 -4.07 12.86 -1.81
CA SER A 272 -4.31 14.08 -1.03
C SER A 272 -5.70 14.69 -1.25
N LEU A 273 -6.72 13.84 -1.48
CA LEU A 273 -8.10 14.27 -1.61
C LEU A 273 -8.79 14.36 -0.25
N ASP A 274 -9.59 15.41 -0.08
CA ASP A 274 -10.43 15.57 1.11
C ASP A 274 -11.42 14.40 1.24
N PRO A 275 -11.46 13.69 2.39
CA PRO A 275 -12.40 12.59 2.61
C PRO A 275 -13.88 12.98 2.55
N GLU A 276 -14.23 14.24 2.79
CA GLU A 276 -15.60 14.74 2.85
C GLU A 276 -16.06 15.36 1.52
N GLU A 277 -15.16 15.99 0.77
CA GLU A 277 -15.47 16.60 -0.54
C GLU A 277 -15.12 15.70 -1.73
N GLY A 278 -14.22 14.73 -1.55
CA GLY A 278 -13.73 13.85 -2.60
C GLY A 278 -14.58 12.58 -2.84
N PRO A 279 -14.19 11.78 -3.85
CA PRO A 279 -14.79 10.49 -4.14
C PRO A 279 -14.67 9.53 -2.96
N ARG A 280 -15.79 8.96 -2.52
CA ARG A 280 -15.81 8.09 -1.33
C ARG A 280 -16.89 7.03 -1.42
N VAL A 281 -16.66 5.93 -0.72
CA VAL A 281 -17.65 4.88 -0.53
C VAL A 281 -18.40 5.08 0.78
N GLU A 282 -19.72 5.21 0.66
CA GLU A 282 -20.66 5.32 1.77
C GLU A 282 -21.38 4.00 2.04
N ARG A 283 -21.81 3.81 3.28
CA ARG A 283 -22.58 2.64 3.72
C ARG A 283 -23.80 3.05 4.53
N ARG A 284 -24.91 2.35 4.31
CA ARG A 284 -26.12 2.44 5.13
C ARG A 284 -26.29 1.10 5.84
N GLY A 285 -25.74 1.02 7.04
CA GLY A 285 -25.58 -0.25 7.76
C GLY A 285 -24.63 -1.21 7.03
N GLN A 286 -24.83 -2.52 7.22
CA GLN A 286 -24.05 -3.57 6.53
C GLN A 286 -24.67 -4.03 5.21
N LEU A 287 -25.85 -3.54 4.85
CA LEU A 287 -26.64 -4.07 3.73
C LEU A 287 -26.51 -3.26 2.45
N ARG A 288 -26.17 -1.97 2.55
CA ARG A 288 -26.16 -1.07 1.40
C ARG A 288 -24.88 -0.27 1.30
N ILE A 289 -24.41 -0.12 0.08
CA ILE A 289 -23.15 0.54 -0.28
C ILE A 289 -23.35 1.40 -1.53
N ARG A 290 -22.62 2.52 -1.63
CA ARG A 290 -22.58 3.35 -2.83
C ARG A 290 -21.26 4.10 -2.96
N LEU A 291 -20.93 4.52 -4.18
CA LEU A 291 -19.84 5.45 -4.47
C LEU A 291 -20.44 6.84 -4.74
N VAL A 292 -19.91 7.87 -4.09
CA VAL A 292 -20.35 9.27 -4.24
C VAL A 292 -19.15 10.20 -4.45
N GLY A 293 -19.44 11.44 -4.87
CA GLY A 293 -18.44 12.46 -5.16
C GLY A 293 -18.17 12.60 -6.66
N PRO A 294 -17.18 13.41 -7.05
CA PRO A 294 -16.84 13.64 -8.45
C PRO A 294 -16.22 12.37 -9.07
N VAL A 295 -17.00 11.61 -9.83
CA VAL A 295 -16.57 10.36 -10.48
C VAL A 295 -16.90 10.41 -11.98
N SER A 296 -15.96 10.00 -12.82
CA SER A 296 -16.11 9.88 -14.27
C SER A 296 -15.81 8.46 -14.72
N LEU A 297 -16.64 7.94 -15.63
CA LEU A 297 -16.43 6.67 -16.32
C LEU A 297 -15.93 6.95 -17.74
N GLU A 298 -14.76 6.41 -18.10
CA GLU A 298 -14.12 6.64 -19.39
C GLU A 298 -13.73 5.33 -20.07
N PRO A 299 -13.77 5.23 -21.41
CA PRO A 299 -13.23 4.08 -22.11
C PRO A 299 -11.70 4.04 -22.02
N MET A 300 -11.11 2.86 -21.98
CA MET A 300 -9.68 2.66 -22.25
C MET A 300 -9.44 2.83 -23.75
N GLY A 301 -8.45 3.66 -24.10
CA GLY A 301 -8.00 3.87 -25.48
C GLY A 301 -7.06 2.79 -25.97
#